data_AF-A0A938Y737-F1
#
_entry.id   AF-A0A938Y737-F1
#
_cell.length_a   1.000
_cell.length_b   1.000
_cell.length_c   1.000
_cell.angle_alpha   90.00
_cell.angle_beta   90.00
_cell.angle_gamma   90.00
#
_symmetry.space_group_name_H-M   'P 1'
#
loop_
_entity.id
_entity.type
_entity.pdbx_description
1 polymer ?
#
loop_
_entity_poly.entity_id
_entity_poly.type
_entity_poly.pdbx_seq_one_letter_code
_entity_poly.pdbx_strand_id
1 'polypeptide(L)' 'MLVVTVAVVVTLLVAGLVVVYVAYPHRGEQVPGLPWLGKAMQRAAGAAPVIEDDERDLIRLR' A
#
# COMPACT_ATOMS: atom_id res chain seq x y z
N MET A 1 -3.18 -26.42 13.70
CA MET A 1 -2.56 -26.45 12.36
C MET A 1 -3.28 -25.53 11.37
N LEU A 2 -4.60 -25.69 11.13
CA LEU A 2 -5.38 -24.81 10.23
C LEU A 2 -5.17 -23.30 10.48
N VAL A 3 -5.29 -22.86 11.74
CA VAL A 3 -5.14 -21.43 12.11
C VAL A 3 -3.76 -20.90 11.71
N VAL A 4 -2.71 -21.69 11.92
CA VAL A 4 -1.33 -21.33 11.56
C VAL A 4 -1.20 -21.22 10.04
N THR A 5 -1.75 -22.19 9.30
CA THR A 5 -1.77 -22.15 7.83
C THR A 5 -2.48 -20.90 7.32
N VAL A 6 -3.64 -20.57 7.86
CA VAL A 6 -4.39 -19.36 7.49
C VAL A 6 -3.58 -18.11 7.78
N ALA A 7 -2.97 -18.01 8.97
CA ALA A 7 -2.13 -16.88 9.33
C ALA A 7 -0.97 -16.68 8.35
N VAL A 8 -0.25 -17.76 8.02
CA VAL A 8 0.86 -17.72 7.05
C VAL A 8 0.38 -17.26 5.67
N VAL A 9 -0.75 -17.81 5.18
CA VAL A 9 -1.31 -17.40 3.89
C VAL A 9 -1.68 -15.93 3.90
N VAL A 10 -2.33 -15.43 4.96
CA VAL A 10 -2.67 -14.00 5.09
C VAL A 10 -1.41 -13.15 5.06
N THR A 11 -0.37 -13.51 5.80
CA THR A 11 0.91 -12.78 5.79
C THR A 11 1.53 -12.74 4.41
N LEU A 12 1.56 -13.88 3.69
CA LEU A 12 2.09 -13.94 2.33
C LEU A 12 1.28 -13.08 1.36
N LEU A 13 -0.05 -13.06 1.50
CA LEU A 13 -0.91 -12.19 0.68
C LEU A 13 -0.62 -10.71 0.93
N VAL A 14 -0.49 -10.31 2.20
CA VAL A 14 -0.14 -8.92 2.55
C VAL A 14 1.25 -8.55 2.00
N ALA A 15 2.24 -9.42 2.16
CA ALA A 15 3.58 -9.19 1.63
C ALA A 15 3.58 -9.06 0.10
N GLY A 16 2.87 -9.97 -0.60
CA GLY A 16 2.71 -9.90 -2.04
C GLY A 16 2.01 -8.62 -2.48
N LEU A 17 0.99 -8.18 -1.74
CA LEU A 17 0.27 -6.93 -2.01
C LEU A 17 1.20 -5.71 -1.91
N VAL A 18 2.07 -5.66 -0.90
CA VAL A 18 3.09 -4.60 -0.77
C VAL A 18 4.04 -4.59 -1.96
N VAL A 19 4.53 -5.76 -2.39
CA VAL A 19 5.41 -5.86 -3.57
C VAL A 19 4.71 -5.36 -4.83
N VAL A 20 3.45 -5.75 -5.05
CA VAL A 20 2.65 -5.28 -6.20
C VAL A 20 2.45 -3.78 -6.16
N TYR A 21 2.14 -3.20 -4.99
CA TYR A 21 1.97 -1.76 -4.82
C TYR A 21 3.23 -0.98 -5.22
N VAL A 22 4.38 -1.39 -4.69
CA VAL A 22 5.66 -0.72 -4.94
C VAL A 22 6.10 -0.88 -6.39
N ALA A 23 5.84 -2.04 -6.99
CA ALA A 23 6.20 -2.32 -8.38
C ALA A 23 5.39 -1.51 -9.40
N TYR A 24 4.08 -1.33 -9.20
CA TYR A 24 3.21 -0.68 -10.18
C TYR A 24 2.49 0.59 -9.66
N PRO A 25 1.45 0.55 -8.79
CA PRO A 25 0.71 1.75 -8.38
C PRO A 25 1.57 2.89 -7.84
N HIS A 26 2.62 2.58 -7.09
CA HIS A 26 3.52 3.58 -6.49
C HIS A 26 4.28 4.39 -7.55
N ARG A 27 4.50 3.82 -8.74
CA ARG A 27 5.13 4.49 -9.90
C ARG A 27 4.12 5.17 -10.82
N GLY A 28 2.83 5.09 -10.51
CA GLY A 28 1.77 5.52 -11.41
C GLY A 28 1.43 4.51 -12.52
N GLU A 29 2.01 3.31 -12.49
CA GLU A 29 1.74 2.26 -13.47
C GLU A 29 0.56 1.36 -13.03
N GLN A 30 -0.16 0.81 -14.01
CA GLN A 30 -1.26 -0.14 -13.74
C GLN A 30 -0.74 -1.56 -13.56
N VAL A 31 -1.38 -2.34 -12.68
CA VAL A 31 -1.05 -3.75 -12.46
C VAL A 31 -1.41 -4.58 -13.70
N PRO A 32 -0.47 -5.31 -14.31
CA PRO A 32 -0.73 -6.14 -15.48
C PRO A 32 -1.79 -7.21 -15.20
N GLY A 33 -2.78 -7.35 -16.08
CA GLY A 33 -3.87 -8.33 -15.94
C GLY A 33 -4.92 -8.00 -14.87
N LEU A 34 -4.65 -7.06 -13.94
CA LEU A 34 -5.58 -6.65 -12.88
C LEU A 34 -5.62 -5.11 -12.69
N PRO A 35 -6.05 -4.33 -13.71
CA PRO A 35 -6.06 -2.87 -13.62
C PRO A 35 -6.99 -2.33 -12.53
N TRP A 36 -8.05 -3.07 -12.16
CA TRP A 36 -8.95 -2.71 -11.07
C TRP A 36 -8.25 -2.73 -9.70
N LEU A 37 -7.32 -3.66 -9.50
CA LEU A 37 -6.55 -3.80 -8.26
C LEU A 37 -5.63 -2.59 -8.10
N GLY A 38 -4.91 -2.21 -9.16
CA GLY A 38 -4.04 -1.04 -9.15
C GLY A 38 -4.80 0.24 -8.77
N LYS A 39 -5.96 0.48 -9.38
CA LYS A 39 -6.81 1.66 -9.08
C LYS A 39 -7.31 1.67 -7.64
N ALA A 40 -7.75 0.52 -7.11
CA ALA A 40 -8.21 0.42 -5.73
C ALA A 40 -7.09 0.73 -4.73
N MET A 41 -5.89 0.20 -4.97
CA MET A 41 -4.72 0.44 -4.12
C MET A 41 -4.25 1.89 -4.17
N GLN A 42 -4.25 2.52 -5.36
CA GLN A 42 -3.89 3.92 -5.51
C GLN A 42 -4.86 4.84 -4.77
N ARG A 43 -6.17 4.54 -4.85
CA ARG A 43 -7.20 5.28 -4.12
C ARG A 43 -7.07 5.12 -2.62
N ALA A 44 -6.80 3.90 -2.15
CA ALA A 44 -6.57 3.63 -0.72
C ALA A 44 -5.33 4.37 -0.20
N ALA A 45 -4.23 4.36 -0.95
CA ALA A 45 -3.01 5.09 -0.59
C ALA A 45 -3.24 6.61 -0.54
N GLY A 46 -3.97 7.17 -1.51
CA GLY A 46 -4.31 8.60 -1.52
C GLY A 46 -5.31 9.02 -0.44
N ALA A 47 -6.07 8.08 0.13
CA ALA A 47 -6.98 8.33 1.25
C ALA A 47 -6.31 8.18 2.62
N ALA A 48 -5.07 7.68 2.67
CA ALA A 48 -4.34 7.57 3.91
C ALA A 48 -3.99 8.98 4.41
N PRO A 49 -4.24 9.30 5.69
CA PRO A 49 -3.79 10.56 6.27
C PRO A 49 -2.26 10.63 6.21
N VAL A 50 -1.74 11.68 5.59
CA VAL A 50 -0.32 11.96 5.53
C VAL A 50 -0.05 13.28 6.25
N ILE A 51 1.13 13.42 6.84
CA ILE A 51 1.57 14.73 7.34
C ILE A 51 1.81 15.61 6.11
N GLU A 52 1.16 16.76 6.08
CA GLU A 52 1.32 17.75 5.01
C GLU A 52 2.64 18.54 5.18
N ASP A 53 3.08 19.23 4.13
CA ASP A 53 4.38 19.91 4.14
C ASP A 53 4.46 21.04 5.18
N ASP A 54 3.36 21.74 5.40
CA ASP A 54 3.21 22.77 6.41
C ASP A 54 3.32 22.22 7.84
N GLU A 55 2.68 21.08 8.15
CA GLU A 55 2.85 20.39 9.43
C GLU A 55 4.28 19.86 9.62
N ARG A 56 4.92 19.36 8.55
CA ARG A 56 6.32 18.89 8.61
C ARG A 56 7.27 20.00 9.02
N ASP A 57 7.10 21.20 8.47
CA ASP A 57 7.97 22.35 8.76
C ASP A 57 7.80 22.82 10.21
N LEU A 58 6.57 22.84 10.72
CA LEU A 58 6.29 23.16 12.12
C LEU A 58 6.91 22.17 13.10
N ILE A 59 6.93 20.87 12.77
CA ILE A 59 7.57 19.84 13.62
C ILE A 59 9.10 20.02 13.65
N ARG A 60 9.73 20.43 12.54
CA ARG A 60 11.19 20.61 12.45
C ARG A 60 11.71 21.84 13.19
N LEU A 61 10.85 22.82 13.44
CA LEU A 61 11.19 24.07 14.14
C LEU A 61 11.16 23.94 15.68
N ARG A 62 10.74 22.79 16.21
CA ARG A 62 10.63 22.49 17.65
C ARG A 62 11.80 21.66 18.16
#